data_AF-A0A2C9LHB9-F1
#
_entry.id   AF-A0A2C9LHB9-F1
#
_cell.length_a   1.000
_cell.length_b   1.000
_cell.length_c   1.000
_cell.angle_alpha   90.00
_cell.angle_beta   90.00
_cell.angle_gamma   90.00
#
_symmetry.space_group_name_H-M   'P 1'
#
loop_
_entity.id
_entity.type
_entity.pdbx_description
1 polymer ?
#
loop_
_entity_poly.entity_id
_entity_poly.type
_entity_poly.pdbx_seq_one_letter_code
_entity_poly.pdbx_strand_id
1 'polypeptide(L)'
;MASSLRLFQRVVKQIHCYQRNAVSLVCKRHLLSEAYSCKEAWKKYCEDPLLSKESPTDFAYQIRDRLEKSGHVSAVDVNILAHYFHSMDEEEIEFMEDILSKFNFCQSSYPRNDCTSHAIAMGFLTAGHSKSLLNMLTDTKNYGIIPHHITLNMILDWFIKQEEYGNAAKLAYGSMLQEDFSNPVNTLLSLHATVHHLLQSKIEDLASPPKEKETGEEVWVKVKYIKFPYYDDHFDIRDERFLLGKTLMLLADAQSVPVPSQLRIALKVTGSGLFHKFPQGLACLNSVASSDDASVPEVALNYFSDCLEKVETRDPNEPEVELALRTIDDVIHRLLPTTDEKQKYLSELAQVKESLEAKGKILKDFDFKQSVVNFVSQTLSSYENADISTLKSLFNQWKEERKQEVNREIEEFQKNTRIEEMKKQVKELQEQEELLRYFDLEEKLRLKFLDEDRATDKGLTISK
;
A
#
# COMPACT_ATOMS: atom_id res chain seq x y z
N MET A 1 48.65 -57.68 40.70
CA MET A 1 47.62 -57.47 39.66
C MET A 1 46.44 -56.66 40.22
N ALA A 2 46.71 -55.42 40.63
CA ALA A 2 45.74 -54.52 41.26
C ALA A 2 46.02 -53.06 40.84
N SER A 3 46.32 -52.86 39.56
CA SER A 3 46.79 -51.58 39.02
C SER A 3 46.13 -51.19 37.70
N SER A 4 45.21 -52.01 37.14
CA SER A 4 44.55 -51.75 35.85
C SER A 4 43.03 -51.55 35.91
N LEU A 5 42.40 -51.66 37.08
CA LEU A 5 40.93 -51.55 37.23
C LEU A 5 40.43 -50.24 37.88
N ARG A 6 41.32 -49.33 38.30
CA ARG A 6 40.93 -48.04 38.91
C ARG A 6 40.88 -46.85 37.94
N LEU A 7 41.35 -47.01 36.70
CA LEU A 7 41.25 -45.97 35.66
C LEU A 7 39.93 -46.03 34.87
N PHE A 8 39.23 -47.17 34.87
CA PHE A 8 37.93 -47.29 34.19
C PHE A 8 36.74 -46.81 35.03
N GLN A 9 36.87 -46.68 36.35
CA GLN A 9 35.78 -46.18 37.22
C GLN A 9 35.78 -44.67 37.45
N ARG A 10 36.81 -43.93 36.99
CA ARG A 10 36.82 -42.45 37.02
C ARG A 10 36.31 -41.81 35.74
N VAL A 11 36.31 -42.53 34.61
CA VAL A 11 35.72 -42.04 33.35
C VAL A 11 34.20 -42.28 33.31
N VAL A 12 33.67 -43.26 34.04
CA VAL A 12 32.22 -43.57 34.06
C VAL A 12 31.43 -42.78 35.12
N LYS A 13 32.10 -42.07 36.03
CA LYS A 13 31.46 -41.15 37.01
C LYS A 13 31.60 -39.66 36.64
N GLN A 14 31.89 -39.37 35.38
CA GLN A 14 31.81 -38.02 34.80
C GLN A 14 30.78 -37.93 33.66
N ILE A 15 29.81 -38.86 33.65
CA ILE A 15 28.73 -38.95 32.65
C ILE A 15 27.33 -38.90 33.32
N HIS A 16 27.23 -38.44 34.58
CA HIS A 16 25.94 -38.42 35.30
C HIS A 16 25.57 -37.10 35.99
N CYS A 17 26.11 -35.98 35.52
CA CYS A 17 25.61 -34.65 35.92
C CYS A 17 25.71 -33.61 34.80
N TYR A 18 25.28 -33.99 33.59
CA TYR A 18 24.71 -33.00 32.70
C TYR A 18 23.21 -33.05 32.91
N GLN A 19 22.74 -32.11 33.74
CA GLN A 19 21.34 -31.70 33.72
C GLN A 19 20.90 -31.60 32.27
N ARG A 20 19.73 -32.18 31.98
CA ARG A 20 18.93 -31.87 30.80
C ARG A 20 18.69 -30.36 30.79
N ASN A 21 19.64 -29.60 30.28
CA ASN A 21 19.33 -28.39 29.54
C ASN A 21 18.72 -28.92 28.25
N ALA A 22 17.43 -29.25 28.32
CA ALA A 22 16.59 -29.12 27.15
C ALA A 22 16.76 -27.66 26.76
N VAL A 23 17.65 -27.42 25.79
CA VAL A 23 17.59 -26.22 24.99
C VAL A 23 16.21 -26.31 24.39
N SER A 24 15.28 -25.64 25.03
CA SER A 24 14.06 -25.19 24.41
C SER A 24 14.55 -24.37 23.23
N LEU A 25 14.73 -25.04 22.09
CA LEU A 25 14.58 -24.41 20.80
C LEU A 25 13.16 -23.88 20.84
N VAL A 26 13.03 -22.66 21.36
CA VAL A 26 11.91 -21.80 21.07
C VAL A 26 12.06 -21.57 19.58
N CYS A 27 11.57 -22.52 18.77
CA CYS A 27 11.25 -22.23 17.39
C CYS A 27 10.33 -21.02 17.49
N LYS A 28 10.82 -19.85 17.08
CA LYS A 28 9.96 -18.68 16.90
C LYS A 28 8.82 -19.18 16.04
N ARG A 29 7.63 -19.31 16.63
CA ARG A 29 6.45 -19.72 15.88
C ARG A 29 6.18 -18.58 14.92
N HIS A 30 6.50 -18.79 13.65
CA HIS A 30 6.05 -17.91 12.58
C HIS A 30 4.52 -17.95 12.58
N LEU A 31 3.88 -16.78 12.44
CA LEU A 31 2.42 -16.68 12.46
C LEU A 31 1.84 -17.48 11.31
N LEU A 32 2.27 -17.17 10.08
CA LEU A 32 1.89 -17.95 8.91
C LEU A 32 2.73 -19.21 8.75
N SER A 33 2.09 -20.27 8.26
CA SER A 33 2.78 -21.47 7.81
C SER A 33 3.70 -21.19 6.61
N GLU A 34 4.78 -21.96 6.48
CA GLU A 34 5.69 -21.85 5.33
C GLU A 34 4.98 -22.16 3.99
N ALA A 35 3.92 -22.97 4.04
CA ALA A 35 3.09 -23.34 2.90
C ALA A 35 2.28 -22.16 2.33
N TYR A 36 2.01 -21.11 3.13
CA TYR A 36 1.22 -19.95 2.71
C TYR A 36 1.80 -19.28 1.46
N SER A 37 3.12 -19.17 1.40
CA SER A 37 3.86 -18.55 0.29
C SER A 37 3.77 -19.29 -1.05
N CYS A 38 3.27 -20.53 -1.08
CA CYS A 38 3.10 -21.33 -2.29
C CYS A 38 4.33 -21.37 -3.22
N LYS A 39 5.55 -21.38 -2.66
CA LYS A 39 6.83 -21.29 -3.40
C LYS A 39 6.93 -22.24 -4.58
N GLU A 40 6.50 -23.50 -4.42
CA GLU A 40 6.54 -24.49 -5.50
C GLU A 40 5.59 -24.14 -6.66
N ALA A 41 4.38 -23.68 -6.34
CA ALA A 41 3.41 -23.27 -7.35
C ALA A 41 3.86 -21.97 -8.05
N TRP A 42 4.45 -21.04 -7.32
CA TRP A 42 5.06 -19.83 -7.87
C TRP A 42 6.22 -20.14 -8.81
N LYS A 43 7.13 -21.04 -8.41
CA LYS A 43 8.24 -21.48 -9.27
C LYS A 43 7.73 -22.11 -10.57
N LYS A 44 6.74 -23.00 -10.49
CA LYS A 44 6.10 -23.60 -11.68
C LYS A 44 5.43 -22.56 -12.58
N TYR A 45 4.90 -21.49 -11.99
CA TYR A 45 4.32 -20.37 -12.74
C TYR A 45 5.39 -19.56 -13.49
N CYS A 46 6.55 -19.32 -12.86
CA CYS A 46 7.69 -18.63 -13.46
C CYS A 46 8.35 -19.41 -14.61
N GLU A 47 8.16 -20.73 -14.69
CA GLU A 47 8.67 -21.58 -15.79
C GLU A 47 7.91 -21.41 -17.13
N ASP A 48 6.95 -20.48 -17.21
CA ASP A 48 6.22 -20.19 -18.44
C ASP A 48 7.15 -19.63 -19.54
N PRO A 49 7.15 -20.19 -20.77
CA PRO A 49 7.95 -19.67 -21.88
C PRO A 49 7.70 -18.19 -22.21
N LEU A 50 6.50 -17.65 -21.92
CA LEU A 50 6.20 -16.23 -22.12
C LEU A 50 7.03 -15.31 -21.21
N LEU A 51 7.58 -15.85 -20.13
CA LEU A 51 8.47 -15.17 -19.18
C LEU A 51 9.95 -15.41 -19.47
N SER A 52 10.30 -15.99 -20.63
CA SER A 52 11.69 -16.23 -21.03
C SER A 52 12.08 -15.29 -22.18
N LYS A 53 12.76 -14.19 -21.85
CA LYS A 53 13.41 -13.25 -22.78
C LYS A 53 14.92 -13.44 -22.72
N GLU A 54 15.59 -13.25 -23.85
CA GLU A 54 17.02 -13.52 -24.00
C GLU A 54 17.93 -12.53 -23.26
N SER A 55 17.49 -11.29 -23.03
CA SER A 55 18.25 -10.25 -22.29
C SER A 55 17.31 -9.37 -21.44
N PRO A 56 17.25 -9.56 -20.11
CA PRO A 56 16.42 -8.76 -19.21
C PRO A 56 16.83 -7.28 -19.15
N THR A 57 18.14 -7.01 -19.14
CA THR A 57 18.70 -5.65 -19.03
C THR A 57 18.35 -4.81 -20.27
N ASP A 58 18.54 -5.35 -21.47
CA ASP A 58 18.17 -4.65 -22.71
C ASP A 58 16.67 -4.39 -22.79
N PHE A 59 15.87 -5.33 -22.28
CA PHE A 59 14.42 -5.19 -22.24
C PHE A 59 13.98 -4.08 -21.29
N ALA A 60 14.61 -3.97 -20.11
CA ALA A 60 14.37 -2.88 -19.17
C ALA A 60 14.70 -1.51 -19.79
N TYR A 61 15.85 -1.39 -20.47
CA TYR A 61 16.21 -0.16 -21.18
C TYR A 61 15.22 0.21 -22.29
N GLN A 62 14.74 -0.78 -23.07
CA GLN A 62 13.72 -0.54 -24.09
C GLN A 62 12.40 -0.03 -23.49
N ILE A 63 11.95 -0.60 -22.36
CA ILE A 63 10.75 -0.15 -21.67
C ILE A 63 10.91 1.30 -21.20
N ARG A 64 12.04 1.63 -20.57
CA ARG A 64 12.30 2.99 -20.11
C ARG A 64 12.33 3.99 -21.27
N ASP A 65 13.05 3.67 -22.34
CA ASP A 65 13.15 4.54 -23.52
C ASP A 65 11.78 4.80 -24.15
N ARG A 66 10.91 3.79 -24.21
CA ARG A 66 9.52 3.97 -24.64
C ARG A 66 8.74 4.86 -23.69
N LEU A 67 8.83 4.66 -22.37
CA LEU A 67 8.17 5.53 -21.40
C LEU A 67 8.62 7.00 -21.53
N GLU A 68 9.90 7.24 -21.80
CA GLU A 68 10.43 8.61 -21.96
C GLU A 68 10.03 9.24 -23.31
N LYS A 69 10.02 8.48 -24.41
CA LYS A 69 9.73 9.02 -25.75
C LYS A 69 8.24 9.11 -26.06
N SER A 70 7.48 8.06 -25.76
CA SER A 70 6.06 7.96 -26.14
C SER A 70 5.11 8.14 -24.96
N GLY A 71 5.59 8.01 -23.71
CA GLY A 71 4.73 7.94 -22.52
C GLY A 71 3.87 6.68 -22.47
N HIS A 72 4.11 5.71 -23.35
CA HIS A 72 3.27 4.54 -23.52
C HIS A 72 4.07 3.24 -23.56
N VAL A 73 3.74 2.32 -22.66
CA VAL A 73 4.25 0.94 -22.60
C VAL A 73 3.08 0.02 -22.24
N SER A 74 3.13 -1.22 -22.70
CA SER A 74 2.12 -2.20 -22.34
C SER A 74 2.24 -2.67 -20.89
N ALA A 75 1.11 -2.94 -20.25
CA ALA A 75 1.05 -3.60 -18.95
C ALA A 75 1.72 -4.99 -18.95
N VAL A 76 1.71 -5.70 -20.08
CA VAL A 76 2.35 -7.03 -20.20
C VAL A 76 3.85 -6.91 -20.19
N ASP A 77 4.41 -5.92 -20.89
CA ASP A 77 5.86 -5.67 -20.91
C ASP A 77 6.37 -5.43 -19.48
N VAL A 78 5.66 -4.62 -18.69
CA VAL A 78 5.98 -4.38 -17.28
C VAL A 78 5.73 -5.63 -16.42
N ASN A 79 4.67 -6.39 -16.68
CA ASN A 79 4.44 -7.68 -15.99
C ASN A 79 5.61 -8.64 -16.22
N ILE A 80 6.04 -8.82 -17.48
CA ILE A 80 7.16 -9.68 -17.84
C ILE A 80 8.44 -9.18 -17.18
N LEU A 81 8.70 -7.87 -17.22
CA LEU A 81 9.86 -7.26 -16.58
C LEU A 81 9.88 -7.56 -15.06
N ALA A 82 8.72 -7.46 -14.40
CA ALA A 82 8.58 -7.76 -12.98
C ALA A 82 8.87 -9.23 -12.60
N HIS A 83 8.95 -10.16 -13.56
CA HIS A 83 9.36 -11.54 -13.26
C HIS A 83 10.88 -11.74 -13.29
N TYR A 84 11.64 -10.78 -13.84
CA TYR A 84 13.11 -10.84 -13.87
C TYR A 84 13.80 -10.27 -12.63
N PHE A 85 13.05 -9.81 -11.62
CA PHE A 85 13.63 -9.28 -10.38
C PHE A 85 14.65 -10.22 -9.73
N HIS A 86 14.46 -11.54 -9.84
CA HIS A 86 15.38 -12.52 -9.24
C HIS A 86 16.77 -12.55 -9.90
N SER A 87 16.89 -12.00 -11.11
CA SER A 87 18.14 -11.96 -11.89
C SER A 87 18.76 -10.57 -11.94
N MET A 88 18.10 -9.58 -11.34
CA MET A 88 18.56 -8.19 -11.34
C MET A 88 19.60 -7.93 -10.25
N ASP A 89 20.57 -7.07 -10.55
CA ASP A 89 21.47 -6.50 -9.54
C ASP A 89 20.85 -5.28 -8.82
N GLU A 90 21.56 -4.70 -7.85
CA GLU A 90 21.06 -3.56 -7.06
C GLU A 90 20.78 -2.32 -7.93
N GLU A 91 21.62 -2.06 -8.95
CA GLU A 91 21.45 -0.91 -9.85
C GLU A 91 20.21 -1.09 -10.75
N GLU A 92 19.98 -2.32 -11.22
CA GLU A 92 18.80 -2.68 -12.00
C GLU A 92 17.50 -2.62 -11.19
N ILE A 93 17.55 -2.86 -9.87
CA ILE A 93 16.40 -2.71 -8.98
C ILE A 93 16.03 -1.23 -8.80
N GLU A 94 17.01 -0.34 -8.57
CA GLU A 94 16.75 1.10 -8.50
C GLU A 94 16.20 1.63 -9.84
N PHE A 95 16.72 1.11 -10.95
CA PHE A 95 16.21 1.41 -12.28
C PHE A 95 14.75 0.94 -12.47
N MET A 96 14.38 -0.20 -11.89
CA MET A 96 13.02 -0.71 -11.92
C MET A 96 12.06 0.20 -11.13
N GLU A 97 12.50 0.78 -10.01
CA GLU A 97 11.69 1.77 -9.27
C GLU A 97 11.34 2.99 -10.13
N ASP A 98 12.31 3.52 -10.90
CA ASP A 98 12.06 4.62 -11.86
C ASP A 98 11.04 4.20 -12.95
N ILE A 99 11.16 2.98 -13.48
CA ILE A 99 10.19 2.44 -14.43
C ILE A 99 8.80 2.36 -13.81
N LEU A 100 8.65 1.86 -12.58
CA LEU A 100 7.35 1.73 -11.92
C LEU A 100 6.69 3.08 -11.66
N SER A 101 7.49 4.08 -11.24
CA SER A 101 7.00 5.44 -11.04
C SER A 101 6.49 6.04 -12.36
N LYS A 102 7.27 5.94 -13.44
CA LYS A 102 6.88 6.43 -14.76
C LYS A 102 5.67 5.67 -15.32
N PHE A 103 5.65 4.35 -15.16
CA PHE A 103 4.56 3.51 -15.64
C PHE A 103 3.23 3.86 -14.99
N ASN A 104 3.22 4.29 -13.73
CA ASN A 104 1.99 4.71 -13.05
C ASN A 104 1.25 5.86 -13.75
N PHE A 105 1.98 6.72 -14.48
CA PHE A 105 1.40 7.81 -15.27
C PHE A 105 1.02 7.38 -16.70
N CYS A 106 1.24 6.12 -17.06
CA CYS A 106 0.82 5.55 -18.33
C CYS A 106 -0.64 5.08 -18.27
N GLN A 107 -1.40 5.30 -19.34
CA GLN A 107 -2.78 4.82 -19.44
C GLN A 107 -2.90 3.29 -19.25
N SER A 108 -1.90 2.54 -19.71
CA SER A 108 -1.83 1.08 -19.59
C SER A 108 -1.64 0.59 -18.15
N SER A 109 -1.30 1.47 -17.19
CA SER A 109 -1.18 1.09 -15.78
C SER A 109 -2.54 0.90 -15.12
N TYR A 110 -3.65 1.29 -15.76
CA TYR A 110 -4.99 1.18 -15.18
C TYR A 110 -5.92 0.27 -16.00
N PRO A 111 -6.51 -0.79 -15.39
CA PRO A 111 -6.22 -1.31 -14.06
C PRO A 111 -4.88 -2.05 -14.03
N ARG A 112 -4.15 -1.95 -12.91
CA ARG A 112 -2.91 -2.70 -12.74
C ARG A 112 -3.22 -4.16 -12.43
N ASN A 113 -2.57 -5.08 -13.15
CA ASN A 113 -2.74 -6.51 -12.90
C ASN A 113 -2.16 -6.90 -11.53
N ASP A 114 -2.94 -7.61 -10.71
CA ASP A 114 -2.54 -8.17 -9.42
C ASP A 114 -1.28 -9.05 -9.52
N CYS A 115 -1.10 -9.76 -10.63
CA CYS A 115 0.09 -10.54 -10.93
C CYS A 115 1.35 -9.66 -10.94
N THR A 116 1.26 -8.47 -11.56
CA THR A 116 2.39 -7.52 -11.61
C THR A 116 2.72 -7.04 -10.20
N SER A 117 1.72 -6.64 -9.42
CA SER A 117 1.90 -6.24 -8.02
C SER A 117 2.50 -7.36 -7.17
N HIS A 118 2.08 -8.61 -7.40
CA HIS A 118 2.62 -9.79 -6.73
C HIS A 118 4.09 -10.05 -7.09
N ALA A 119 4.43 -10.04 -8.39
CA ALA A 119 5.79 -10.26 -8.87
C ALA A 119 6.76 -9.18 -8.36
N ILE A 120 6.35 -7.91 -8.41
CA ILE A 120 7.12 -6.79 -7.84
C ILE A 120 7.35 -7.02 -6.34
N ALA A 121 6.29 -7.25 -5.56
CA ALA A 121 6.41 -7.44 -4.11
C ALA A 121 7.36 -8.59 -3.76
N MET A 122 7.19 -9.76 -4.40
CA MET A 122 8.06 -10.92 -4.16
C MET A 122 9.49 -10.68 -4.61
N GLY A 123 9.69 -9.94 -5.73
CA GLY A 123 10.99 -9.54 -6.24
C GLY A 123 11.77 -8.69 -5.23
N PHE A 124 11.18 -7.58 -4.78
CA PHE A 124 11.80 -6.69 -3.78
C PHE A 124 12.09 -7.39 -2.45
N LEU A 125 11.16 -8.25 -1.98
CA LEU A 125 11.39 -9.02 -0.75
C LEU A 125 12.54 -10.02 -0.88
N THR A 126 12.66 -10.68 -2.03
CA THR A 126 13.73 -11.67 -2.29
C THR A 126 15.09 -10.99 -2.44
N ALA A 127 15.12 -9.79 -3.04
CA ALA A 127 16.34 -9.00 -3.21
C ALA A 127 16.77 -8.25 -1.93
N GLY A 128 15.97 -8.26 -0.86
CA GLY A 128 16.30 -7.57 0.40
C GLY A 128 15.99 -6.08 0.44
N HIS A 129 15.31 -5.55 -0.59
CA HIS A 129 14.91 -4.14 -0.70
C HIS A 129 13.52 -3.87 -0.07
N SER A 130 13.25 -4.47 1.09
CA SER A 130 11.93 -4.41 1.75
C SER A 130 11.51 -2.98 2.16
N LYS A 131 12.46 -2.13 2.54
CA LYS A 131 12.20 -0.72 2.88
C LYS A 131 11.76 0.08 1.65
N SER A 132 12.37 -0.18 0.50
CA SER A 132 11.96 0.49 -0.74
C SER A 132 10.57 0.04 -1.17
N LEU A 133 10.29 -1.27 -1.08
CA LEU A 133 8.95 -1.80 -1.29
C LEU A 133 7.92 -1.11 -0.39
N LEU A 134 8.22 -0.96 0.90
CA LEU A 134 7.32 -0.27 1.83
C LEU A 134 7.06 1.18 1.39
N ASN A 135 8.10 1.92 1.01
CA ASN A 135 7.96 3.30 0.53
C ASN A 135 7.03 3.37 -0.69
N MET A 136 7.21 2.48 -1.66
CA MET A 136 6.35 2.43 -2.85
C MET A 136 4.90 2.05 -2.53
N LEU A 137 4.68 1.13 -1.58
CA LEU A 137 3.34 0.74 -1.13
C LEU A 137 2.64 1.85 -0.35
N THR A 138 3.38 2.65 0.40
CA THR A 138 2.83 3.82 1.10
C THR A 138 2.59 5.00 0.16
N ASP A 139 3.40 5.14 -0.90
CA ASP A 139 3.28 6.18 -1.91
C ASP A 139 2.49 5.69 -3.14
N THR A 140 1.20 5.42 -2.90
CA THR A 140 0.27 4.95 -3.93
C THR A 140 0.10 5.97 -5.06
N LYS A 141 0.33 7.26 -4.80
CA LYS A 141 0.19 8.32 -5.80
C LYS A 141 1.26 8.26 -6.88
N ASN A 142 2.51 7.98 -6.50
CA ASN A 142 3.61 7.96 -7.46
C ASN A 142 3.82 6.57 -8.07
N TYR A 143 3.55 5.50 -7.32
CA TYR A 143 3.80 4.14 -7.80
C TYR A 143 2.55 3.37 -8.21
N GLY A 144 1.40 3.61 -7.59
CA GLY A 144 0.14 2.90 -7.90
C GLY A 144 0.17 1.40 -7.65
N ILE A 145 1.05 0.92 -6.76
CA ILE A 145 1.12 -0.51 -6.41
C ILE A 145 0.14 -0.76 -5.26
N ILE A 146 -0.94 -1.47 -5.57
CA ILE A 146 -1.93 -1.91 -4.57
C ILE A 146 -1.97 -3.44 -4.65
N PRO A 147 -1.32 -4.17 -3.73
CA PRO A 147 -1.30 -5.62 -3.76
C PRO A 147 -2.63 -6.22 -3.31
N HIS A 148 -3.02 -7.33 -3.94
CA HIS A 148 -4.07 -8.21 -3.43
C HIS A 148 -3.76 -8.66 -1.98
N HIS A 149 -4.80 -8.88 -1.16
CA HIS A 149 -4.64 -9.21 0.27
C HIS A 149 -3.65 -10.34 0.55
N ILE A 150 -3.66 -11.41 -0.23
CA ILE A 150 -2.74 -12.54 -0.03
C ILE A 150 -1.27 -12.10 -0.17
N THR A 151 -0.95 -11.25 -1.17
CA THR A 151 0.38 -10.67 -1.33
C THR A 151 0.71 -9.73 -0.17
N LEU A 152 -0.24 -8.90 0.25
CA LEU A 152 -0.08 -8.01 1.40
C LEU A 152 0.21 -8.80 2.69
N ASN A 153 -0.46 -9.93 2.89
CA ASN A 153 -0.26 -10.84 4.02
C ASN A 153 1.16 -11.43 4.03
N MET A 154 1.72 -11.75 2.85
CA MET A 154 3.11 -12.19 2.75
C MET A 154 4.11 -11.09 3.15
N ILE A 155 3.85 -9.84 2.74
CA ILE A 155 4.70 -8.70 3.10
C ILE A 155 4.57 -8.41 4.61
N LEU A 156 3.35 -8.42 5.16
CA LEU A 156 3.10 -8.27 6.60
C LEU A 156 3.84 -9.34 7.42
N ASP A 157 3.71 -10.61 7.04
CA ASP A 157 4.40 -11.71 7.70
C ASP A 157 5.93 -11.57 7.62
N TRP A 158 6.47 -11.07 6.49
CA TRP A 158 7.90 -10.77 6.37
C TRP A 158 8.37 -9.75 7.44
N PHE A 159 7.69 -8.61 7.58
CA PHE A 159 8.05 -7.60 8.58
C PHE A 159 7.82 -8.08 10.02
N ILE A 160 6.74 -8.82 10.27
CA ILE A 160 6.45 -9.39 11.60
C ILE A 160 7.54 -10.40 12.00
N LYS A 161 8.03 -11.22 11.06
CA LYS A 161 9.15 -12.16 11.30
C LYS A 161 10.44 -11.47 11.70
N GLN A 162 10.68 -10.26 11.20
CA GLN A 162 11.83 -9.41 11.55
C GLN A 162 11.59 -8.57 12.82
N GLU A 163 10.43 -8.70 13.47
CA GLU A 163 10.03 -7.87 14.63
C GLU A 163 9.96 -6.35 14.30
N GLU A 164 9.85 -6.00 13.02
CA GLU A 164 9.69 -4.62 12.53
C GLU A 164 8.22 -4.21 12.52
N TYR A 165 7.60 -4.15 13.70
CA TYR A 165 6.16 -3.92 13.84
C TYR A 165 5.69 -2.55 13.34
N GLY A 166 6.53 -1.52 13.40
CA GLY A 166 6.18 -0.20 12.83
C GLY A 166 6.05 -0.22 11.31
N ASN A 167 6.93 -0.95 10.62
CA ASN A 167 6.84 -1.13 9.17
C ASN A 167 5.62 -1.99 8.79
N ALA A 168 5.33 -3.03 9.58
CA ALA A 168 4.11 -3.83 9.40
C ALA A 168 2.84 -3.00 9.66
N ALA A 169 2.83 -2.13 10.67
CA ALA A 169 1.69 -1.26 10.96
C ALA A 169 1.41 -0.28 9.81
N LYS A 170 2.45 0.26 9.15
CA LYS A 170 2.28 1.10 7.95
C LYS A 170 1.53 0.39 6.81
N LEU A 171 1.74 -0.91 6.63
CA LEU A 171 0.97 -1.71 5.67
C LEU A 171 -0.50 -1.88 6.10
N ALA A 172 -0.74 -2.06 7.41
CA ALA A 172 -2.09 -2.11 7.96
C ALA A 172 -2.83 -0.76 7.80
N TYR A 173 -2.12 0.37 7.89
CA TYR A 173 -2.70 1.69 7.59
C TYR A 173 -3.16 1.75 6.13
N GLY A 174 -2.41 1.16 5.20
CA GLY A 174 -2.82 1.04 3.80
C GLY A 174 -4.12 0.26 3.61
N SER A 175 -4.34 -0.82 4.37
CA SER A 175 -5.62 -1.55 4.39
C SER A 175 -6.75 -0.72 5.00
N MET A 176 -6.45 0.06 6.05
CA MET A 176 -7.41 0.99 6.64
C MET A 176 -7.81 2.11 5.68
N LEU A 177 -6.86 2.66 4.92
CA LEU A 177 -7.12 3.69 3.90
C LEU A 177 -7.93 3.17 2.71
N GLN A 178 -7.90 1.84 2.48
CA GLN A 178 -8.77 1.19 1.50
C GLN A 178 -10.11 0.75 2.11
N GLU A 179 -10.28 0.92 3.42
CA GLU A 179 -11.40 0.40 4.22
C GLU A 179 -11.64 -1.10 4.03
N ASP A 180 -10.60 -1.85 3.70
CA ASP A 180 -10.70 -3.24 3.29
C ASP A 180 -9.98 -4.19 4.25
N PHE A 181 -10.78 -4.70 5.19
CA PHE A 181 -10.43 -5.83 6.05
C PHE A 181 -11.33 -7.04 5.74
N SER A 182 -11.66 -7.26 4.47
CA SER A 182 -12.50 -8.39 4.03
C SER A 182 -11.79 -9.74 4.20
N ASN A 183 -10.47 -9.79 3.99
CA ASN A 183 -9.67 -11.00 4.16
C ASN A 183 -9.36 -11.28 5.65
N PRO A 184 -9.76 -12.44 6.20
CA PRO A 184 -9.54 -12.78 7.62
C PRO A 184 -8.06 -12.80 8.04
N VAL A 185 -7.17 -13.30 7.17
CA VAL A 185 -5.74 -13.39 7.45
C VAL A 185 -5.12 -11.99 7.53
N ASN A 186 -5.51 -11.08 6.63
CA ASN A 186 -5.10 -9.67 6.68
C ASN A 186 -5.53 -9.03 8.00
N THR A 187 -6.80 -9.16 8.39
CA THR A 187 -7.30 -8.61 9.66
C THR A 187 -6.50 -9.10 10.85
N LEU A 188 -6.19 -10.41 10.92
CA LEU A 188 -5.42 -11.00 12.01
C LEU A 188 -3.96 -10.52 12.06
N LEU A 189 -3.28 -10.46 10.92
CA LEU A 189 -1.90 -9.98 10.83
C LEU A 189 -1.80 -8.48 11.11
N SER A 190 -2.72 -7.69 10.56
CA SER A 190 -2.84 -6.26 10.81
C SER A 190 -3.13 -5.96 12.29
N LEU A 191 -4.01 -6.74 12.93
CA LEU A 191 -4.27 -6.66 14.38
C LEU A 191 -3.02 -6.98 15.19
N HIS A 192 -2.31 -8.05 14.85
CA HIS A 192 -1.06 -8.41 15.52
C HIS A 192 0.00 -7.30 15.38
N ALA A 193 0.21 -6.80 14.16
CA ALA A 193 1.19 -5.77 13.87
C ALA A 193 0.90 -4.46 14.60
N THR A 194 -0.33 -3.96 14.52
CA THR A 194 -0.73 -2.67 15.11
C THR A 194 -0.71 -2.68 16.63
N VAL A 195 -1.15 -3.75 17.28
CA VAL A 195 -1.11 -3.85 18.76
C VAL A 195 0.33 -4.01 19.26
N HIS A 196 1.18 -4.76 18.56
CA HIS A 196 2.60 -4.82 18.92
C HIS A 196 3.29 -3.46 18.73
N HIS A 197 3.00 -2.77 17.63
CA HIS A 197 3.52 -1.42 17.37
C HIS A 197 3.10 -0.43 18.46
N LEU A 198 1.82 -0.44 18.83
CA LEU A 198 1.26 0.38 19.91
C LEU A 198 2.02 0.17 21.24
N LEU A 199 2.26 -1.09 21.61
CA LEU A 199 2.83 -1.42 22.92
C LEU A 199 4.36 -1.25 22.98
N GLN A 200 5.05 -1.32 21.84
CA GLN A 200 6.51 -1.14 21.77
C GLN A 200 6.93 0.31 21.54
N SER A 201 6.11 1.06 20.81
CA SER A 201 6.40 2.46 20.48
C SER A 201 5.96 3.37 21.61
N LYS A 202 6.77 4.38 21.92
CA LYS A 202 6.31 5.52 22.70
C LYS A 202 5.47 6.38 21.77
N ILE A 203 4.16 6.17 21.82
CA ILE A 203 3.16 6.84 20.98
C ILE A 203 3.27 8.38 21.07
N GLU A 204 3.83 8.92 22.15
CA GLU A 204 4.13 10.35 22.31
C GLU A 204 5.17 10.87 21.31
N ASP A 205 6.10 10.04 20.84
CA ASP A 205 7.16 10.40 19.89
C ASP A 205 6.67 10.40 18.42
N LEU A 206 5.42 10.00 18.17
CA LEU A 206 4.83 9.92 16.82
C LEU A 206 4.07 11.19 16.41
N ALA A 207 4.08 12.24 17.24
CA ALA A 207 3.59 13.55 16.83
C ALA A 207 4.40 14.05 15.63
N SER A 208 3.72 14.59 14.62
CA SER A 208 4.43 15.35 13.59
C SER A 208 5.28 16.43 14.26
N PRO A 209 6.54 16.63 13.84
CA PRO A 209 7.42 17.60 14.48
C PRO A 209 6.70 18.95 14.55
N PRO A 210 6.77 19.65 15.71
CA PRO A 210 6.13 20.95 15.86
C PRO A 210 6.62 21.88 14.76
N LYS A 211 5.70 22.64 14.15
CA LYS A 211 6.05 23.63 13.12
C LYS A 211 7.22 24.47 13.61
N GLU A 212 8.28 24.54 12.82
CA GLU A 212 9.39 25.46 13.10
C GLU A 212 8.79 26.86 13.25
N LYS A 213 9.03 27.49 14.41
CA LYS A 213 8.61 28.87 14.62
C LYS A 213 9.26 29.70 13.53
N GLU A 214 8.47 30.52 12.84
CA GLU A 214 8.95 31.44 11.80
C GLU A 214 10.12 32.26 12.38
N THR A 215 11.34 31.84 12.04
CA THR A 215 12.50 32.72 12.08
C THR A 215 12.12 33.89 11.19
N GLY A 216 12.15 35.12 11.70
CA GLY A 216 11.65 36.33 11.01
C GLY A 216 12.38 36.70 9.70
N GLU A 217 13.00 35.74 9.03
CA GLU A 217 13.45 35.79 7.65
C GLU A 217 12.28 35.38 6.73
N GLU A 218 11.84 36.32 5.90
CA GLU A 218 10.75 36.12 4.95
C GLU A 218 11.18 35.12 3.84
N VAL A 219 10.80 33.85 4.00
CA VAL A 219 10.94 32.84 2.93
C VAL A 219 9.69 32.85 2.06
N TRP A 220 9.82 33.35 0.83
CA TRP A 220 8.71 33.32 -0.14
C TRP A 220 8.47 31.89 -0.64
N VAL A 221 7.45 31.23 -0.12
CA VAL A 221 7.00 29.91 -0.58
C VAL A 221 5.80 30.07 -1.52
N LYS A 222 5.87 29.45 -2.72
CA LYS A 222 4.71 29.38 -3.63
C LYS A 222 3.65 28.43 -3.06
N VAL A 223 2.61 28.98 -2.43
CA VAL A 223 1.47 28.20 -1.94
C VAL A 223 0.44 28.05 -3.07
N LYS A 224 0.02 26.80 -3.36
CA LYS A 224 -1.11 26.56 -4.27
C LYS A 224 -2.38 27.09 -3.61
N TYR A 225 -3.07 28.02 -4.27
CA TYR A 225 -4.34 28.56 -3.75
C TYR A 225 -5.45 27.50 -3.83
N ILE A 226 -5.93 27.03 -2.68
CA ILE A 226 -7.10 26.16 -2.56
C ILE A 226 -8.25 27.02 -2.05
N LYS A 227 -9.26 27.24 -2.89
CA LYS A 227 -10.40 28.14 -2.58
C LYS A 227 -11.18 27.70 -1.32
N PHE A 228 -11.25 26.39 -1.09
CA PHE A 228 -11.94 25.78 0.05
C PHE A 228 -11.10 24.60 0.56
N PRO A 229 -10.17 24.82 1.51
CA PRO A 229 -9.46 23.72 2.14
C PRO A 229 -10.48 22.83 2.88
N TYR A 230 -10.42 21.53 2.63
CA TYR A 230 -11.22 20.52 3.27
C TYR A 230 -10.30 19.43 3.78
N TYR A 231 -10.57 18.92 4.97
CA TYR A 231 -9.83 17.84 5.61
C TYR A 231 -10.82 16.71 5.86
N ASP A 232 -10.59 15.56 5.22
CA ASP A 232 -11.56 14.47 5.17
C ASP A 232 -11.45 13.45 6.31
N ASP A 233 -10.52 13.65 7.27
CA ASP A 233 -10.26 12.71 8.37
C ASP A 233 -9.96 11.28 7.86
N HIS A 234 -9.53 11.10 6.60
CA HIS A 234 -9.25 9.80 5.99
C HIS A 234 -7.95 9.81 5.17
N PHE A 235 -7.92 10.40 3.98
CA PHE A 235 -6.71 10.43 3.14
C PHE A 235 -5.76 11.57 3.52
N ASP A 236 -6.26 12.61 4.18
CA ASP A 236 -5.45 13.76 4.59
C ASP A 236 -4.67 13.53 5.89
N ILE A 237 -4.87 12.39 6.57
CA ILE A 237 -4.19 12.07 7.83
C ILE A 237 -2.69 11.89 7.56
N ARG A 238 -1.88 12.75 8.19
CA ARG A 238 -0.40 12.65 8.16
C ARG A 238 0.21 12.12 9.45
N ASP A 239 -0.50 12.31 10.57
CA ASP A 239 -0.02 11.88 11.89
C ASP A 239 -0.16 10.36 12.01
N GLU A 240 0.96 9.68 12.31
CA GLU A 240 0.97 8.24 12.48
C GLU A 240 0.08 7.79 13.65
N ARG A 241 -0.06 8.60 14.70
CA ARG A 241 -0.94 8.31 15.84
C ARG A 241 -2.39 8.21 15.40
N PHE A 242 -2.81 9.09 14.50
CA PHE A 242 -4.17 9.11 13.96
C PHE A 242 -4.39 7.93 13.02
N LEU A 243 -3.42 7.59 12.17
CA LEU A 243 -3.46 6.39 11.34
C LEU A 243 -3.59 5.13 12.19
N LEU A 244 -2.77 4.99 13.23
CA LEU A 244 -2.82 3.86 14.17
C LEU A 244 -4.16 3.80 14.90
N GLY A 245 -4.61 4.91 15.48
CA GLY A 245 -5.86 4.99 16.21
C GLY A 245 -7.07 4.59 15.36
N LYS A 246 -7.17 5.16 14.16
CA LYS A 246 -8.23 4.83 13.20
C LYS A 246 -8.16 3.38 12.73
N THR A 247 -6.96 2.85 12.51
CA THR A 247 -6.77 1.44 12.14
C THR A 247 -7.25 0.49 13.24
N LEU A 248 -6.94 0.77 14.52
CA LEU A 248 -7.41 -0.04 15.65
C LEU A 248 -8.95 -0.02 15.75
N MET A 249 -9.57 1.14 15.53
CA MET A 249 -11.03 1.26 15.52
C MET A 249 -11.66 0.44 14.39
N LEU A 250 -11.12 0.54 13.17
CA LEU A 250 -11.65 -0.20 12.02
C LEU A 250 -11.45 -1.71 12.18
N LEU A 251 -10.30 -2.15 12.71
CA LEU A 251 -10.04 -3.56 13.04
C LEU A 251 -11.01 -4.11 14.11
N ALA A 252 -11.44 -3.28 15.06
CA ALA A 252 -12.42 -3.68 16.07
C ALA A 252 -13.82 -3.94 15.46
N ASP A 253 -14.13 -3.27 14.35
CA ASP A 253 -15.40 -3.38 13.63
C ASP A 253 -15.32 -4.31 12.40
N ALA A 254 -14.16 -4.89 12.12
CA ALA A 254 -13.97 -5.85 11.04
C ALA A 254 -14.91 -7.06 11.21
N GLN A 255 -15.66 -7.38 10.15
CA GLN A 255 -16.62 -8.48 10.12
C GLN A 255 -16.00 -9.81 9.67
N SER A 256 -14.80 -9.76 9.09
CA SER A 256 -14.10 -10.94 8.57
C SER A 256 -13.69 -11.93 9.65
N VAL A 257 -13.52 -11.47 10.90
CA VAL A 257 -13.10 -12.29 12.03
C VAL A 257 -13.93 -11.93 13.27
N PRO A 258 -14.42 -12.92 14.04
CA PRO A 258 -15.13 -12.66 15.30
C PRO A 258 -14.14 -12.23 16.40
N VAL A 259 -13.76 -10.95 16.43
CA VAL A 259 -12.91 -10.39 17.49
C VAL A 259 -13.63 -10.48 18.84
N PRO A 260 -13.01 -11.07 19.89
CA PRO A 260 -13.57 -11.18 21.23
C PRO A 260 -14.01 -9.83 21.81
N SER A 261 -15.06 -9.83 22.62
CA SER A 261 -15.67 -8.60 23.15
C SER A 261 -14.69 -7.72 23.91
N GLN A 262 -13.86 -8.30 24.79
CA GLN A 262 -12.89 -7.50 25.57
C GLN A 262 -11.81 -6.87 24.67
N LEU A 263 -11.30 -7.61 23.68
CA LEU A 263 -10.33 -7.09 22.71
C LEU A 263 -10.93 -5.99 21.84
N ARG A 264 -12.17 -6.19 21.38
CA ARG A 264 -12.90 -5.19 20.59
C ARG A 264 -13.05 -3.88 21.35
N ILE A 265 -13.45 -3.95 22.63
CA ILE A 265 -13.59 -2.77 23.48
C ILE A 265 -12.23 -2.09 23.69
N ALA A 266 -11.17 -2.86 23.97
CA ALA A 266 -9.82 -2.33 24.14
C ALA A 266 -9.34 -1.56 22.90
N LEU A 267 -9.52 -2.15 21.71
CA LEU A 267 -9.17 -1.54 20.43
C LEU A 267 -9.97 -0.26 20.17
N LYS A 268 -11.29 -0.26 20.39
CA LYS A 268 -12.14 0.92 20.19
C LYS A 268 -11.77 2.06 21.11
N VAL A 269 -11.60 1.78 22.40
CA VAL A 269 -11.30 2.82 23.41
C VAL A 269 -9.90 3.39 23.15
N THR A 270 -8.90 2.51 22.98
CA THR A 270 -7.52 2.95 22.71
C THR A 270 -7.44 3.72 21.39
N GLY A 271 -8.04 3.20 20.32
CA GLY A 271 -8.05 3.83 19.01
C GLY A 271 -8.77 5.18 18.99
N SER A 272 -9.89 5.31 19.71
CA SER A 272 -10.61 6.59 19.85
C SER A 272 -9.79 7.64 20.58
N GLY A 273 -8.99 7.23 21.57
CA GLY A 273 -8.08 8.13 22.29
C GLY A 273 -6.97 8.64 21.36
N LEU A 274 -6.30 7.73 20.65
CA LEU A 274 -5.23 8.06 19.71
C LEU A 274 -5.68 8.93 18.54
N PHE A 275 -6.88 8.65 17.99
CA PHE A 275 -7.45 9.39 16.87
C PHE A 275 -8.21 10.67 17.30
N HIS A 276 -8.12 11.05 18.58
CA HIS A 276 -8.81 12.20 19.17
C HIS A 276 -10.34 12.21 18.95
N LYS A 277 -10.95 11.04 18.73
CA LYS A 277 -12.42 10.88 18.66
C LYS A 277 -12.98 10.56 20.03
N PHE A 278 -12.68 11.41 21.03
CA PHE A 278 -13.07 11.23 22.43
C PHE A 278 -14.57 10.97 22.63
N PRO A 279 -15.51 11.64 21.92
CA PRO A 279 -16.93 11.34 22.05
C PRO A 279 -17.29 9.88 21.70
N GLN A 280 -16.61 9.29 20.71
CA GLN A 280 -16.84 7.90 20.31
C GLN A 280 -16.30 6.93 21.37
N GLY A 281 -15.13 7.25 21.96
CA GLY A 281 -14.57 6.50 23.08
C GLY A 281 -15.47 6.54 24.31
N LEU A 282 -15.95 7.72 24.71
CA LEU A 282 -16.88 7.90 25.83
C LEU A 282 -18.22 7.19 25.58
N ALA A 283 -18.78 7.26 24.37
CA ALA A 283 -19.97 6.51 24.01
C ALA A 283 -19.77 5.00 24.12
N CYS A 284 -18.60 4.49 23.71
CA CYS A 284 -18.24 3.09 23.89
C CYS A 284 -18.16 2.72 25.38
N LEU A 285 -17.50 3.51 26.20
CA LEU A 285 -17.41 3.27 27.65
C LEU A 285 -18.78 3.33 28.34
N ASN A 286 -19.64 4.29 27.98
CA ASN A 286 -21.02 4.39 28.45
C ASN A 286 -21.86 3.16 28.07
N SER A 287 -21.67 2.63 26.86
CA SER A 287 -22.34 1.40 26.42
C SER A 287 -21.90 0.19 27.25
N VAL A 288 -20.62 0.10 27.62
CA VAL A 288 -20.09 -0.96 28.49
C VAL A 288 -20.58 -0.80 29.93
N ALA A 289 -20.65 0.43 30.44
CA ALA A 289 -21.21 0.70 31.76
C ALA A 289 -22.68 0.24 31.85
N SER A 290 -23.43 0.37 30.75
CA SER A 290 -24.84 0.00 30.64
C SER A 290 -25.09 -1.49 30.35
N SER A 291 -24.16 -2.19 29.69
CA SER A 291 -24.29 -3.62 29.33
C SER A 291 -23.82 -4.54 30.45
N ASP A 292 -24.54 -5.63 30.76
CA ASP A 292 -24.21 -6.51 31.90
C ASP A 292 -22.95 -7.37 31.72
N ASP A 293 -22.65 -7.83 30.49
CA ASP A 293 -21.56 -8.79 30.22
C ASP A 293 -20.25 -8.14 29.75
N ALA A 294 -20.27 -6.85 29.40
CA ALA A 294 -19.10 -6.17 28.83
C ALA A 294 -18.15 -5.67 29.93
N SER A 295 -16.84 -5.79 29.69
CA SER A 295 -15.79 -5.31 30.59
C SER A 295 -14.70 -4.60 29.80
N VAL A 296 -14.05 -3.62 30.43
CA VAL A 296 -13.02 -2.78 29.82
C VAL A 296 -11.65 -3.13 30.43
N PRO A 297 -10.63 -3.40 29.62
CA PRO A 297 -9.26 -3.51 30.12
C PRO A 297 -8.72 -2.19 30.67
N GLU A 298 -8.04 -2.25 31.82
CA GLU A 298 -7.44 -1.07 32.48
C GLU A 298 -6.41 -0.38 31.57
N VAL A 299 -5.62 -1.16 30.83
CA VAL A 299 -4.62 -0.65 29.87
C VAL A 299 -5.25 0.29 28.84
N ALA A 300 -6.42 -0.05 28.30
CA ALA A 300 -7.10 0.77 27.31
C ALA A 300 -7.65 2.07 27.91
N LEU A 301 -8.15 2.02 29.16
CA LEU A 301 -8.58 3.21 29.90
C LEU A 301 -7.43 4.17 30.17
N ASN A 302 -6.27 3.65 30.56
CA ASN A 302 -5.08 4.45 30.81
C ASN A 302 -4.62 5.15 29.52
N TYR A 303 -4.52 4.43 28.40
CA TYR A 303 -4.21 5.05 27.10
C TYR A 303 -5.19 6.17 26.73
N PHE A 304 -6.49 5.95 26.92
CA PHE A 304 -7.50 6.95 26.62
C PHE A 304 -7.40 8.19 27.54
N SER A 305 -7.17 7.97 28.85
CA SER A 305 -6.95 9.05 29.83
C SER A 305 -5.71 9.86 29.48
N ASP A 306 -4.59 9.19 29.21
CA ASP A 306 -3.31 9.83 28.89
C ASP A 306 -3.42 10.69 27.62
N CYS A 307 -4.10 10.19 26.58
CA CYS A 307 -4.35 10.95 25.36
C CYS A 307 -5.24 12.17 25.61
N LEU A 308 -6.29 12.02 26.42
CA LEU A 308 -7.22 13.10 26.74
C LEU A 308 -6.56 14.19 27.61
N GLU A 309 -5.65 13.82 28.50
CA GLU A 309 -4.89 14.77 29.31
C GLU A 309 -3.88 15.57 28.47
N LYS A 310 -3.19 14.89 27.54
CA LYS A 310 -2.14 15.48 26.70
C LYS A 310 -2.65 16.25 25.48
N VAL A 311 -3.92 16.11 25.12
CA VAL A 311 -4.47 16.79 23.93
C VAL A 311 -4.32 18.31 24.04
N GLU A 312 -3.85 18.92 22.96
CA GLU A 312 -3.81 20.37 22.79
C GLU A 312 -5.22 20.92 22.68
N THR A 313 -5.44 22.09 23.27
CA THR A 313 -6.75 22.77 23.27
C THR A 313 -6.69 24.06 22.51
N ARG A 314 -7.77 24.35 21.80
CA ARG A 314 -8.00 25.66 21.18
C ARG A 314 -8.72 26.60 22.14
N ASP A 315 -8.39 27.90 22.07
CA ASP A 315 -9.16 28.94 22.76
C ASP A 315 -10.58 29.04 22.15
N PRO A 316 -11.65 28.94 22.97
CA PRO A 316 -13.02 29.13 22.50
C PRO A 316 -13.27 30.46 21.78
N ASN A 317 -12.50 31.52 22.09
CA ASN A 317 -12.70 32.87 21.58
C ASN A 317 -11.74 33.27 20.46
N GLU A 318 -10.96 32.33 19.92
CA GLU A 318 -10.02 32.60 18.82
C GLU A 318 -10.79 33.04 17.55
N PRO A 319 -10.45 34.20 16.93
CA PRO A 319 -11.14 34.68 15.74
C PRO A 319 -10.85 33.74 14.55
N GLU A 320 -11.90 33.41 13.77
CA GLU A 320 -11.71 32.56 12.59
C GLU A 320 -10.85 33.26 11.53
N VAL A 321 -9.85 32.54 11.00
CA VAL A 321 -9.09 32.97 9.82
C VAL A 321 -10.05 33.14 8.65
N GLU A 322 -9.93 34.29 7.96
CA GLU A 322 -10.71 34.61 6.77
C GLU A 322 -10.59 33.49 5.74
N LEU A 323 -11.72 33.14 5.11
CA LEU A 323 -11.80 32.02 4.18
C LEU A 323 -10.78 32.12 3.04
N ALA A 324 -10.45 33.34 2.61
CA ALA A 324 -9.48 33.59 1.54
C ALA A 324 -8.02 33.29 1.93
N LEU A 325 -7.71 33.29 3.22
CA LEU A 325 -6.37 33.04 3.77
C LEU A 325 -6.25 31.67 4.45
N ARG A 326 -7.36 30.94 4.55
CA ARG A 326 -7.43 29.66 5.27
C ARG A 326 -6.57 28.59 4.60
N THR A 327 -5.73 27.96 5.40
CA THR A 327 -4.90 26.81 5.02
C THR A 327 -5.51 25.50 5.52
N ILE A 328 -4.96 24.36 5.08
CA ILE A 328 -5.36 23.04 5.60
C ILE A 328 -5.04 22.94 7.10
N ASP A 329 -3.94 23.53 7.54
CA ASP A 329 -3.55 23.49 8.95
C ASP A 329 -4.53 24.24 9.85
N ASP A 330 -5.12 25.34 9.36
CA ASP A 330 -6.18 26.05 10.09
C ASP A 330 -7.46 25.19 10.22
N VAL A 331 -7.75 24.37 9.20
CA VAL A 331 -8.86 23.41 9.24
C VAL A 331 -8.58 22.29 10.25
N ILE A 332 -7.34 21.79 10.32
CA ILE A 332 -6.93 20.78 11.29
C ILE A 332 -6.95 21.34 12.71
N HIS A 333 -6.45 22.56 12.93
CA HIS A 333 -6.49 23.25 14.23
C HIS A 333 -7.93 23.41 14.75
N ARG A 334 -8.90 23.58 13.85
CA ARG A 334 -10.33 23.64 14.20
C ARG A 334 -10.89 22.32 14.75
N LEU A 335 -10.26 21.18 14.46
CA LEU A 335 -10.68 19.87 14.95
C LEU A 335 -10.19 19.60 16.39
N LEU A 336 -9.27 20.41 16.91
CA LEU A 336 -8.84 20.30 18.30
C LEU A 336 -10.00 20.67 19.25
N PRO A 337 -10.15 19.95 20.37
CA PRO A 337 -11.16 20.28 21.36
C PRO A 337 -10.90 21.65 21.96
N THR A 338 -11.97 22.38 22.26
CA THR A 338 -11.87 23.61 23.05
C THR A 338 -11.52 23.29 24.51
N THR A 339 -11.01 24.28 25.25
CA THR A 339 -10.74 24.13 26.69
C THR A 339 -11.97 23.66 27.48
N ASP A 340 -13.15 24.19 27.14
CA ASP A 340 -14.42 23.83 27.78
C ASP A 340 -14.85 22.39 27.44
N GLU A 341 -14.69 21.98 26.17
CA GLU A 341 -14.97 20.61 25.73
C GLU A 341 -14.03 19.61 26.38
N LYS A 342 -12.74 19.93 26.50
CA LYS A 342 -11.77 19.08 27.21
C LYS A 342 -12.18 18.87 28.67
N GLN A 343 -12.56 19.93 29.38
CA GLN A 343 -13.06 19.82 30.75
C GLN A 343 -14.33 18.99 30.84
N LYS A 344 -15.25 19.15 29.88
CA LYS A 344 -16.45 18.32 29.77
C LYS A 344 -16.09 16.84 29.60
N TYR A 345 -15.20 16.50 28.67
CA TYR A 345 -14.78 15.12 28.45
C TYR A 345 -14.06 14.52 29.65
N LEU A 346 -13.23 15.29 30.36
CA LEU A 346 -12.59 14.84 31.60
C LEU A 346 -13.61 14.56 32.71
N SER A 347 -14.62 15.42 32.88
CA SER A 347 -15.68 15.18 33.87
C SER A 347 -16.53 13.95 33.52
N GLU A 348 -16.85 13.76 32.24
CA GLU A 348 -17.60 12.59 31.76
C GLU A 348 -16.79 11.31 31.94
N LEU A 349 -15.50 11.33 31.60
CA LEU A 349 -14.58 10.22 31.84
C LEU A 349 -14.55 9.81 33.31
N ALA A 350 -14.43 10.78 34.23
CA ALA A 350 -14.39 10.52 35.67
C ALA A 350 -15.67 9.82 36.15
N GLN A 351 -16.84 10.33 35.74
CA GLN A 351 -18.14 9.72 36.07
C GLN A 351 -18.26 8.28 35.53
N VAL A 352 -17.84 8.07 34.29
CA VAL A 352 -17.90 6.74 33.66
C VAL A 352 -16.91 5.77 34.32
N LYS A 353 -15.72 6.24 34.67
CA LYS A 353 -14.72 5.44 35.40
C LYS A 353 -15.23 5.01 36.77
N GLU A 354 -15.80 5.93 37.56
CA GLU A 354 -16.43 5.61 38.84
C GLU A 354 -17.56 4.57 38.69
N SER A 355 -18.41 4.73 37.66
CA SER A 355 -19.50 3.79 37.36
C SER A 355 -18.97 2.39 36.98
N LEU A 356 -17.88 2.32 36.20
CA LEU A 356 -17.23 1.06 35.82
C LEU A 356 -16.53 0.39 37.01
N GLU A 357 -15.88 1.17 37.88
CA GLU A 357 -15.25 0.69 39.11
C GLU A 357 -16.29 0.16 40.09
N ALA A 358 -17.37 0.90 40.33
CA ALA A 358 -18.46 0.49 41.22
C ALA A 358 -19.13 -0.83 40.76
N LYS A 359 -19.18 -1.07 39.45
CA LYS A 359 -19.70 -2.30 38.86
C LYS A 359 -18.65 -3.42 38.69
N GLY A 360 -17.39 -3.16 39.05
CA GLY A 360 -16.31 -4.14 38.93
C GLY A 360 -15.98 -4.55 37.48
N LYS A 361 -16.25 -3.69 36.50
CA LYS A 361 -16.11 -3.97 35.06
C LYS A 361 -14.72 -3.66 34.48
N ILE A 362 -13.77 -3.29 35.34
CA ILE A 362 -12.39 -2.98 34.95
C ILE A 362 -11.53 -4.23 35.14
N LEU A 363 -10.94 -4.71 34.04
CA LEU A 363 -10.05 -5.86 34.05
C LEU A 363 -8.60 -5.41 34.24
N LYS A 364 -8.07 -5.63 35.44
CA LYS A 364 -6.69 -5.25 35.82
C LYS A 364 -5.64 -6.24 35.30
N ASP A 365 -5.95 -7.54 35.32
CA ASP A 365 -5.01 -8.60 34.91
C ASP A 365 -5.09 -8.94 33.41
N PHE A 366 -5.66 -8.05 32.58
CA PHE A 366 -5.79 -8.28 31.16
C PHE A 366 -4.50 -7.92 30.42
N ASP A 367 -3.76 -8.94 29.97
CA ASP A 367 -2.60 -8.76 29.12
C ASP A 367 -3.05 -8.54 27.66
N PHE A 368 -3.09 -7.27 27.25
CA PHE A 368 -3.53 -6.89 25.91
C PHE A 368 -2.69 -7.55 24.81
N LYS A 369 -1.37 -7.64 25.01
CA LYS A 369 -0.46 -8.27 24.05
C LYS A 369 -0.74 -9.75 23.93
N GLN A 370 -0.72 -10.46 25.06
CA GLN A 370 -0.85 -11.90 25.08
C GLN A 370 -2.24 -12.35 24.61
N SER A 371 -3.30 -11.59 24.91
CA SER A 371 -4.64 -11.86 24.40
C SER A 371 -4.72 -11.79 22.88
N VAL A 372 -4.10 -10.79 22.25
CA VAL A 372 -4.03 -10.70 20.78
C VAL A 372 -3.20 -11.85 20.19
N VAL A 373 -2.02 -12.13 20.76
CA VAL A 373 -1.16 -13.23 20.31
C VAL A 373 -1.90 -14.57 20.37
N ASN A 374 -2.61 -14.83 21.47
CA ASN A 374 -3.38 -16.06 21.66
C ASN A 374 -4.53 -16.15 20.64
N PHE A 375 -5.29 -15.07 20.49
CA PHE A 375 -6.42 -15.02 19.56
C PHE A 375 -5.98 -15.26 18.12
N VAL A 376 -4.94 -14.55 17.68
CA VAL A 376 -4.38 -14.69 16.32
C VAL A 376 -3.85 -16.11 16.13
N SER A 377 -3.04 -16.63 17.05
CA SER A 377 -2.44 -17.97 16.92
C SER A 377 -3.48 -19.10 16.87
N GLN A 378 -4.61 -18.95 17.55
CA GLN A 378 -5.70 -19.94 17.54
C GLN A 378 -6.56 -19.87 16.27
N THR A 379 -6.72 -18.67 15.72
CA THR A 379 -7.69 -18.38 14.65
C THR A 379 -7.05 -18.46 13.27
N LEU A 380 -5.77 -18.10 13.14
CA LEU A 380 -5.09 -17.96 11.85
C LEU A 380 -5.09 -19.26 11.03
N SER A 381 -4.84 -20.41 11.66
CA SER A 381 -4.73 -21.70 10.99
C SER A 381 -6.00 -22.16 10.26
N SER A 382 -7.18 -21.64 10.64
CA SER A 382 -8.44 -22.02 9.98
C SER A 382 -8.64 -21.31 8.64
N TYR A 383 -8.00 -20.15 8.44
CA TYR A 383 -8.16 -19.32 7.25
C TYR A 383 -7.03 -19.48 6.22
N GLU A 384 -5.85 -19.96 6.64
CA GLU A 384 -4.70 -20.15 5.73
C GLU A 384 -5.01 -21.03 4.52
N ASN A 385 -5.71 -22.15 4.72
CA ASN A 385 -5.98 -23.10 3.63
C ASN A 385 -6.86 -22.50 2.53
N ALA A 386 -7.80 -21.60 2.90
CA ALA A 386 -8.65 -20.92 1.94
C ALA A 386 -7.81 -19.97 1.07
N ASP A 387 -6.94 -19.16 1.68
CA ASP A 387 -6.03 -18.25 0.97
C ASP A 387 -5.05 -19.02 0.06
N ILE A 388 -4.47 -20.12 0.55
CA ILE A 388 -3.57 -20.97 -0.25
C ILE A 388 -4.28 -21.52 -1.50
N SER A 389 -5.52 -21.96 -1.35
CA SER A 389 -6.32 -22.43 -2.48
C SER A 389 -6.61 -21.31 -3.47
N THR A 390 -7.00 -20.13 -2.97
CA THR A 390 -7.25 -18.94 -3.79
C THR A 390 -6.00 -18.52 -4.55
N LEU A 391 -4.84 -18.47 -3.90
CA LEU A 391 -3.57 -18.09 -4.54
C LEU A 391 -3.19 -19.05 -5.68
N LYS A 392 -3.33 -20.36 -5.46
CA LYS A 392 -3.07 -21.36 -6.51
C LYS A 392 -4.02 -21.20 -7.70
N SER A 393 -5.28 -20.84 -7.43
CA SER A 393 -6.24 -20.51 -8.49
C SER A 393 -5.83 -19.26 -9.26
N LEU A 394 -5.43 -18.21 -8.54
CA LEU A 394 -4.96 -16.94 -9.12
C LEU A 394 -3.75 -17.16 -10.04
N PHE A 395 -2.80 -18.01 -9.68
CA PHE A 395 -1.68 -18.32 -10.60
C PHE A 395 -2.12 -18.91 -11.93
N ASN A 396 -3.15 -19.78 -11.93
CA ASN A 396 -3.68 -20.31 -13.19
C ASN A 396 -4.43 -19.22 -13.99
N GLN A 397 -5.18 -18.37 -13.29
CA GLN A 397 -5.90 -17.26 -13.91
C GLN A 397 -4.94 -16.24 -14.54
N TRP A 398 -3.93 -15.78 -13.79
CA TRP A 398 -2.94 -14.83 -14.28
C TRP A 398 -2.13 -15.35 -15.47
N LYS A 399 -1.95 -16.68 -15.55
CA LYS A 399 -1.31 -17.30 -16.72
C LYS A 399 -2.14 -17.12 -17.98
N GLU A 400 -3.44 -17.38 -17.87
CA GLU A 400 -4.36 -17.25 -18.98
C GLU A 400 -4.58 -15.78 -19.36
N GLU A 401 -4.72 -14.89 -18.38
CA GLU A 401 -4.81 -13.44 -18.60
C GLU A 401 -3.58 -12.89 -19.34
N ARG A 402 -2.37 -13.27 -18.91
CA ARG A 402 -1.14 -12.88 -19.61
C ARG A 402 -1.16 -13.35 -21.05
N LYS A 403 -1.53 -14.61 -21.29
CA LYS A 403 -1.59 -15.16 -22.65
C LYS A 403 -2.59 -14.40 -23.52
N GLN A 404 -3.74 -14.03 -22.98
CA GLN A 404 -4.75 -13.25 -23.70
C GLN A 404 -4.24 -11.86 -24.05
N GLU A 405 -3.56 -11.19 -23.11
CA GLU A 405 -3.04 -9.84 -23.33
C GLU A 405 -1.88 -9.84 -24.34
N VAL A 406 -0.96 -10.83 -24.26
CA VAL A 406 0.09 -11.02 -25.27
C VAL A 406 -0.52 -11.24 -26.66
N ASN A 407 -1.56 -12.06 -26.78
CA ASN A 407 -2.21 -12.30 -28.06
C ASN A 407 -2.86 -11.02 -28.61
N ARG A 408 -3.48 -10.22 -27.74
CA ARG A 408 -4.08 -8.92 -28.13
C ARG A 408 -3.01 -7.97 -28.68
N GLU A 409 -1.86 -7.86 -28.02
CA GLU A 409 -0.76 -7.04 -28.50
C GLU A 409 -0.21 -7.52 -29.85
N ILE A 410 -0.10 -8.84 -30.04
CA ILE A 410 0.33 -9.41 -31.32
C ILE A 410 -0.67 -9.03 -32.43
N GLU A 411 -1.98 -9.13 -32.16
CA GLU A 411 -3.02 -8.75 -33.12
C GLU A 411 -2.99 -7.25 -33.44
N GLU A 412 -2.80 -6.39 -32.42
CA GLU A 412 -2.66 -4.94 -32.62
C GLU A 412 -1.41 -4.59 -33.41
N PHE A 413 -0.29 -5.25 -33.12
CA PHE A 413 0.96 -5.07 -33.86
C PHE A 413 0.80 -5.47 -35.33
N GLN A 414 0.17 -6.61 -35.61
CA GLN A 414 -0.11 -7.07 -36.97
C GLN A 414 -1.04 -6.10 -37.71
N LYS A 415 -2.08 -5.60 -37.03
CA LYS A 415 -3.01 -4.61 -37.58
C LYS A 415 -2.30 -3.30 -37.92
N ASN A 416 -1.45 -2.79 -37.02
CA ASN A 416 -0.71 -1.56 -37.23
C ASN A 416 0.30 -1.71 -38.37
N THR A 417 1.00 -2.86 -38.44
CA THR A 417 1.91 -3.17 -39.56
C THR A 417 1.17 -3.14 -40.89
N ARG A 418 0.00 -3.79 -40.96
CA ARG A 418 -0.84 -3.80 -42.16
C ARG A 418 -1.35 -2.41 -42.53
N ILE A 419 -1.69 -1.58 -41.55
CA ILE A 419 -2.10 -0.18 -41.79
C ILE A 419 -0.95 0.62 -42.37
N GLU A 420 0.27 0.48 -41.86
CA GLU A 420 1.44 1.17 -42.40
C GLU A 420 1.80 0.71 -43.82
N GLU A 421 1.70 -0.59 -44.10
CA GLU A 421 1.84 -1.12 -45.45
C GLU A 421 0.78 -0.53 -46.41
N MET A 422 -0.48 -0.48 -45.98
CA MET A 422 -1.57 0.13 -46.76
C MET A 422 -1.35 1.63 -46.99
N LYS A 423 -0.88 2.38 -45.98
CA LYS A 423 -0.55 3.81 -46.14
C LYS A 423 0.54 4.01 -47.18
N LYS A 424 1.57 3.16 -47.15
CA LYS A 424 2.65 3.20 -48.14
C LYS A 424 2.12 2.94 -49.55
N GLN A 425 1.29 1.91 -49.72
CA GLN A 425 0.67 1.60 -51.02
C GLN A 425 -0.25 2.73 -51.51
N VAL A 426 -1.05 3.33 -50.63
CA VAL A 426 -1.91 4.47 -50.98
C VAL A 426 -1.06 5.66 -51.44
N LYS A 427 0.05 5.93 -50.75
CA LYS A 427 0.97 7.01 -51.15
C LYS A 427 1.59 6.74 -52.52
N GLU A 428 2.06 5.52 -52.77
CA GLU A 428 2.60 5.12 -54.08
C GLU A 428 1.55 5.24 -55.20
N LEU A 429 0.30 4.86 -54.93
CA LEU A 429 -0.81 5.01 -55.88
C LEU A 429 -1.16 6.48 -56.15
N GLN A 430 -1.10 7.34 -55.12
CA GLN A 430 -1.30 8.79 -55.28
C GLN A 430 -0.21 9.40 -56.15
N GLU A 431 1.07 9.06 -55.93
CA GLU A 431 2.18 9.52 -56.76
C GLU A 431 2.03 9.05 -58.22
N GLN A 432 1.57 7.82 -58.44
CA GLN A 432 1.26 7.31 -59.78
C GLN A 432 0.07 8.01 -60.44
N GLU A 433 -1.01 8.27 -59.69
CA GLU A 433 -2.17 9.01 -60.18
C GLU A 433 -1.80 10.45 -60.56
N GLU A 434 -1.00 11.13 -59.75
CA GLU A 434 -0.46 12.46 -60.05
C GLU A 434 0.39 12.44 -61.32
N LEU A 435 1.25 11.45 -61.50
CA LEU A 435 2.07 11.31 -62.70
C LEU A 435 1.23 11.06 -63.95
N LEU A 436 0.21 10.20 -63.86
CA LEU A 436 -0.69 9.92 -64.99
C LEU A 436 -1.56 11.12 -65.33
N ARG A 437 -2.08 11.81 -64.32
CA ARG A 437 -2.89 13.02 -64.48
C ARG A 437 -2.07 14.26 -64.79
N TYR A 438 -0.74 14.19 -64.72
CA TYR A 438 0.15 15.33 -64.93
C TYR A 438 -0.14 16.06 -66.25
N PHE A 439 -0.27 15.33 -67.36
CA PHE A 439 -0.55 15.92 -68.67
C PHE A 439 -1.95 16.55 -68.75
N ASP A 440 -2.97 15.88 -68.19
CA ASP A 440 -4.34 16.42 -68.14
C ASP A 440 -4.43 17.67 -67.25
N LEU A 441 -3.68 17.70 -66.15
CA LEU A 441 -3.58 18.86 -65.26
C LEU A 441 -2.78 19.99 -65.90
N GLU A 442 -1.67 19.69 -66.57
CA GLU A 442 -0.85 20.66 -67.29
C GLU A 442 -1.66 21.31 -68.42
N GLU A 443 -2.41 20.53 -69.20
CA GLU A 443 -3.26 21.05 -70.26
C GLU A 443 -4.36 21.95 -69.70
N LYS A 444 -5.02 21.55 -68.60
CA LYS A 444 -6.02 22.39 -67.92
C LYS A 444 -5.42 23.66 -67.32
N LEU A 445 -4.22 23.61 -66.76
CA LEU A 445 -3.50 24.77 -66.24
C LEU A 445 -3.10 25.72 -67.37
N ARG A 446 -2.56 25.19 -68.48
CA ARG A 446 -2.26 25.98 -69.69
C ARG A 446 -3.51 26.65 -70.24
N LEU A 447 -4.63 25.93 -70.33
CA LEU A 447 -5.90 26.48 -70.79
C LEU A 447 -6.39 27.61 -69.86
N LYS A 448 -6.27 27.45 -68.54
CA LYS A 448 -6.61 28.50 -67.57
C LYS A 448 -5.72 29.74 -67.73
N PHE A 449 -4.41 29.58 -67.85
CA PHE A 449 -3.51 30.71 -68.09
C PHE A 449 -3.79 31.39 -69.44
N LEU A 450 -4.10 30.62 -70.48
CA LEU A 450 -4.56 31.17 -71.77
C LEU A 450 -5.86 31.97 -71.66
N ASP A 451 -6.81 31.52 -70.86
CA ASP A 451 -8.07 32.22 -70.62
C ASP A 451 -7.87 33.50 -69.77
N GLU A 452 -6.96 33.47 -68.79
CA GLU A 452 -6.55 34.64 -67.99
C GLU A 452 -5.75 35.68 -68.80
N ASP A 453 -4.83 35.23 -69.66
CA ASP A 453 -4.07 36.08 -70.58
C ASP A 453 -5.00 36.73 -71.63
N ARG A 454 -5.99 35.99 -72.14
CA ARG A 454 -7.04 36.55 -73.02
C ARG A 454 -7.95 37.55 -72.31
N ALA A 455 -8.18 37.38 -71.00
CA ALA A 455 -8.98 38.31 -70.21
C ALA A 455 -8.24 39.62 -69.94
N THR A 456 -6.91 39.60 -69.91
CA THR A 456 -6.05 40.76 -69.64
C THR A 456 -5.58 41.48 -70.92
N ASP A 457 -5.42 40.79 -72.05
CA ASP A 457 -5.05 41.41 -73.33
C ASP A 457 -5.99 40.99 -74.49
N LYS A 458 -6.89 41.90 -74.89
CA LYS A 458 -7.92 41.65 -75.92
C LYS A 458 -7.38 41.54 -77.36
N GLY A 459 -6.07 41.67 -77.56
CA GLY A 459 -5.39 41.62 -78.86
C GLY A 459 -4.73 40.29 -79.24
N LEU A 460 -4.67 39.30 -78.33
CA LEU A 460 -3.98 38.04 -78.62
C LEU A 460 -4.71 37.23 -79.72
N THR A 461 -4.16 37.21 -80.93
CA THR A 461 -4.55 36.33 -82.02
C THR A 461 -3.51 35.24 -82.21
N ILE A 462 -3.99 33.99 -82.30
CA ILE A 462 -3.17 32.79 -82.50
C ILE A 462 -2.58 32.84 -83.91
N SER A 463 -1.25 32.84 -84.07
CA SER A 463 -0.64 32.32 -85.29
C SER A 463 -0.59 30.80 -85.20
N LYS A 464 -1.15 30.12 -86.21
CA LYS A 464 -1.12 28.66 -86.34
C LYS A 464 0.27 28.07 -86.24
#